data_AF-A0A9D6E4S0-F1
#
_entry.id   AF-A0A9D6E4S0-F1
#
_cell.length_a   1.000
_cell.length_b   1.000
_cell.length_c   1.000
_cell.angle_alpha   90.00
_cell.angle_beta   90.00
_cell.angle_gamma   90.00
#
_symmetry.space_group_name_H-M   'P 1'
#
loop_
_entity.id
_entity.type
_entity.pdbx_description
1 polymer ?
#
loop_
_entity_poly.entity_id
_entity_poly.type
_entity_poly.pdbx_seq_one_letter_code
_entity_poly.pdbx_strand_id
1 'polypeptide(L)'
;MIGARTTPSGLDRGGKPTSSHQPATDVTAKVTALGEGTRGLLTQAYLEWQEIASQNPQLFALGVKELWETKRPLDRVIHTMGWPLPNDAFGGSFMYPLQPTVVALGLVVGLDAPDAGLDVHVLLQQLKLHALFRRYLEGGELLEWGAKTIPEGGYYALPARRHGDGLVILGDAAGFVNVPALKGIHYAMESGRFAARAIFRALKRGDTSAAALAEYDAQVDASFIRDDLYRTRNMRLAF
;
A
#
# COMPACT_ATOMS: atom_id res chain seq x y z
N MET A 1 9.03 21.18 -16.51
CA MET A 1 7.60 21.19 -16.14
C MET A 1 7.19 19.74 -15.93
N ILE A 2 6.49 19.43 -14.85
CA ILE A 2 6.11 18.06 -14.46
C ILE A 2 4.59 17.99 -14.29
N GLY A 3 4.01 16.80 -14.36
CA GLY A 3 2.56 16.64 -14.41
C GLY A 3 2.14 15.19 -14.52
N ALA A 4 0.89 14.99 -14.92
CA ALA A 4 0.35 13.68 -15.27
C ALA A 4 -0.49 13.78 -16.54
N ARG A 5 -0.49 12.72 -17.34
CA ARG A 5 -1.35 12.56 -18.50
C ARG A 5 -2.42 11.51 -18.18
N THR A 6 -3.69 11.85 -18.34
CA THR A 6 -4.77 10.88 -18.17
C THR A 6 -4.79 9.87 -19.33
N THR A 7 -5.39 8.70 -19.13
CA THR A 7 -5.65 7.77 -20.23
C THR A 7 -6.80 8.30 -21.10
N PRO A 8 -6.73 8.16 -22.44
CA PRO A 8 -7.88 8.44 -23.29
C PRO A 8 -9.06 7.51 -22.94
N SER A 9 -10.29 7.97 -23.17
CA SER A 9 -11.52 7.18 -22.95
C SER A 9 -12.27 6.95 -24.26
N GLY A 10 -13.23 6.03 -24.27
CA GLY A 10 -14.02 5.71 -25.46
C GLY A 10 -13.23 5.00 -26.56
N LEU A 11 -12.27 4.15 -26.19
CA LEU A 11 -11.58 3.22 -27.10
C LEU A 11 -12.27 1.85 -27.10
N ASP A 12 -12.28 1.17 -28.25
CA ASP A 12 -12.74 -0.22 -28.35
C ASP A 12 -11.70 -1.22 -27.81
N ARG A 13 -12.02 -2.53 -27.83
CA ARG A 13 -11.11 -3.60 -27.38
C ARG A 13 -9.79 -3.65 -28.17
N GLY A 14 -9.76 -3.13 -29.39
CA GLY A 14 -8.57 -3.02 -30.24
C GLY A 14 -7.81 -1.71 -30.07
N GLY A 15 -8.23 -0.84 -29.13
CA GLY A 15 -7.63 0.47 -28.90
C GLY A 15 -8.00 1.54 -29.92
N LYS A 16 -9.01 1.29 -30.77
CA LYS A 16 -9.46 2.28 -31.77
C LYS A 16 -10.50 3.24 -31.17
N PRO A 17 -10.44 4.54 -31.50
CA PRO A 17 -11.47 5.50 -31.08
C PRO A 17 -12.88 5.11 -31.52
N THR A 18 -13.83 5.19 -30.59
CA THR A 18 -15.27 5.07 -30.86
C THR A 18 -15.92 6.45 -31.00
N SER A 19 -17.24 6.50 -31.22
CA SER A 19 -17.99 7.76 -31.24
C SER A 19 -17.99 8.52 -29.91
N SER A 20 -17.68 7.85 -28.79
CA SER A 20 -17.56 8.48 -27.46
C SER A 20 -16.10 8.78 -27.07
N HIS A 21 -15.16 8.72 -28.01
CA HIS A 21 -13.75 8.96 -27.74
C HIS A 21 -13.49 10.33 -27.12
N GLN A 22 -12.69 10.34 -26.04
CA GLN A 22 -12.13 11.56 -25.48
C GLN A 22 -10.59 11.42 -25.41
N PRO A 23 -9.84 12.42 -25.89
CA PRO A 23 -8.39 12.38 -25.85
C PRO A 23 -7.86 12.44 -24.41
N ALA A 24 -6.63 11.98 -24.24
CA ALA A 24 -5.87 12.18 -23.00
C ALA A 24 -5.76 13.68 -22.65
N THR A 25 -5.78 13.99 -21.36
CA THR A 25 -5.59 15.36 -20.85
C THR A 25 -4.26 15.46 -20.13
N ASP A 26 -3.49 16.49 -20.49
CA ASP A 26 -2.25 16.85 -19.79
C ASP A 26 -2.56 17.79 -18.63
N VAL A 27 -2.27 17.34 -17.41
CA VAL A 27 -2.34 18.14 -16.20
C VAL A 27 -0.92 18.52 -15.80
N THR A 28 -0.62 19.81 -15.84
CA THR A 28 0.72 20.32 -15.52
C THR A 28 0.71 20.98 -14.16
N ALA A 29 1.80 20.81 -13.41
CA ALA A 29 1.95 21.36 -12.08
C ALA A 29 3.38 21.84 -11.84
N LYS A 30 3.54 22.73 -10.86
CA LYS A 30 4.88 23.10 -10.35
C LYS A 30 5.49 21.97 -9.53
N VAL A 31 4.66 21.23 -8.79
CA VAL A 31 5.06 20.01 -8.08
C VAL A 31 3.96 18.95 -8.22
N THR A 32 4.34 17.72 -8.52
CA THR A 32 3.47 16.53 -8.58
C THR A 32 3.78 15.62 -7.40
N ALA A 33 2.76 15.20 -6.65
CA ALA A 33 2.92 14.24 -5.57
C ALA A 33 2.43 12.85 -6.01
N LEU A 34 3.31 11.86 -6.00
CA LEU A 34 2.97 10.47 -6.28
C LEU A 34 2.53 9.77 -4.98
N GLY A 35 1.21 9.58 -4.87
CA GLY A 35 0.55 8.88 -3.77
C GLY A 35 -0.37 7.76 -4.25
N GLU A 36 0.03 7.05 -5.32
CA GLU A 36 -0.76 5.97 -5.96
C GLU A 36 -1.05 4.78 -5.02
N GLY A 37 -0.30 4.69 -3.92
CA GLY A 37 -0.30 3.58 -2.98
C GLY A 37 0.64 2.45 -3.41
N THR A 38 0.36 1.27 -2.91
CA THR A 38 1.10 0.03 -3.19
C THR A 38 1.23 -0.27 -4.69
N ARG A 39 2.46 -0.59 -5.14
CA ARG A 39 2.80 -0.89 -6.55
C ARG A 39 2.33 0.19 -7.55
N GLY A 40 2.44 1.48 -7.19
CA GLY A 40 2.17 2.59 -8.10
C GLY A 40 2.98 2.51 -9.40
N LEU A 41 2.32 2.63 -10.55
CA LEU A 41 2.96 2.45 -11.86
C LEU A 41 3.86 3.65 -12.18
N LEU A 42 3.38 4.87 -11.92
CA LEU A 42 4.16 6.08 -12.15
C LEU A 42 5.32 6.18 -11.17
N THR A 43 5.12 5.73 -9.93
CA THR A 43 6.17 5.69 -8.92
C THR A 43 7.31 4.76 -9.32
N GLN A 44 7.00 3.53 -9.77
CA GLN A 44 8.02 2.59 -10.24
C GLN A 44 8.77 3.14 -11.46
N ALA A 45 8.03 3.65 -12.46
CA ALA A 45 8.63 4.25 -13.65
C ALA A 45 9.52 5.46 -13.31
N TYR A 46 9.12 6.28 -12.34
CA TYR A 46 9.92 7.43 -11.88
C TYR A 46 11.21 6.99 -11.18
N LEU A 47 11.12 6.01 -10.26
CA LEU A 47 12.29 5.48 -9.55
C LEU A 47 13.31 4.88 -10.53
N GLU A 48 12.83 4.13 -11.53
CA GLU A 48 13.67 3.57 -12.60
C GLU A 48 14.29 4.68 -13.46
N TRP A 49 13.48 5.61 -13.96
CA TRP A 49 13.94 6.72 -14.80
C TRP A 49 14.99 7.61 -14.11
N GLN A 50 14.88 7.78 -12.79
CA GLN A 50 15.79 8.59 -11.99
C GLN A 50 16.93 7.77 -11.36
N GLU A 51 17.01 6.47 -11.67
CA GLU A 51 18.00 5.54 -11.13
C GLU A 51 18.05 5.57 -9.58
N ILE A 52 16.89 5.76 -8.95
CA ILE A 52 16.77 5.81 -7.49
C ILE A 52 16.72 4.38 -6.96
N ALA A 53 17.84 3.93 -6.43
CA ALA A 53 17.96 2.62 -5.80
C ALA A 53 17.43 2.59 -4.36
N SER A 54 17.23 1.38 -3.86
CA SER A 54 17.07 1.01 -2.46
C SER A 54 18.13 -0.04 -2.09
N GLN A 55 18.37 -0.26 -0.80
CA GLN A 55 19.35 -1.26 -0.36
C GLN A 55 18.89 -2.68 -0.71
N ASN A 56 17.60 -2.96 -0.51
CA ASN A 56 16.93 -4.20 -0.88
C ASN A 56 15.79 -3.90 -1.87
N PRO A 57 15.41 -4.84 -2.75
CA PRO A 57 14.20 -4.68 -3.56
C PRO A 57 12.96 -4.61 -2.67
N GLN A 58 11.91 -3.95 -3.15
CA GLN A 58 10.63 -3.96 -2.47
C GLN A 58 9.97 -5.34 -2.56
N LEU A 59 9.49 -5.84 -1.43
CA LEU A 59 8.65 -7.02 -1.34
C LEU A 59 7.20 -6.59 -1.23
N PHE A 60 6.28 -7.46 -1.60
CA PHE A 60 4.86 -7.21 -1.50
C PHE A 60 4.13 -8.44 -1.01
N ALA A 61 3.05 -8.24 -0.26
CA ALA A 61 2.04 -9.26 -0.03
C ALA A 61 0.75 -8.91 -0.76
N LEU A 62 -0.10 -9.92 -0.95
CA LEU A 62 -1.50 -9.77 -1.32
C LEU A 62 -2.37 -9.93 -0.08
N GLY A 63 -3.14 -8.88 0.23
CA GLY A 63 -4.22 -8.94 1.20
C GLY A 63 -5.56 -9.16 0.50
N VAL A 64 -6.34 -10.11 1.00
CA VAL A 64 -7.75 -10.29 0.67
C VAL A 64 -8.59 -9.99 1.92
N LYS A 65 -9.72 -9.32 1.73
CA LYS A 65 -10.59 -8.87 2.82
C LYS A 65 -12.05 -9.05 2.43
N GLU A 66 -12.84 -9.50 3.39
CA GLU A 66 -14.29 -9.55 3.35
C GLU A 66 -14.87 -8.71 4.51
N LEU A 67 -16.00 -8.05 4.24
CA LEU A 67 -16.85 -7.43 5.26
C LEU A 67 -18.06 -8.33 5.50
N TRP A 68 -18.34 -8.61 6.76
CA TRP A 68 -19.43 -9.50 7.16
C TRP A 68 -20.36 -8.82 8.16
N GLU A 69 -21.65 -8.92 7.92
CA GLU A 69 -22.69 -8.72 8.93
C GLU A 69 -22.84 -10.01 9.74
N THR A 70 -22.57 -9.98 11.05
CA THR A 70 -22.56 -11.15 11.93
C THR A 70 -23.70 -11.13 12.91
N LYS A 71 -24.20 -12.32 13.29
CA LYS A 71 -25.19 -12.46 14.39
C LYS A 71 -24.54 -12.33 15.77
N ARG A 72 -23.25 -12.66 15.85
CA ARG A 72 -22.45 -12.53 17.06
C ARG A 72 -21.50 -11.34 16.92
N PRO A 73 -21.55 -10.34 17.82
CA PRO A 73 -20.62 -9.22 17.79
C PRO A 73 -19.20 -9.69 18.10
N LEU A 74 -18.21 -8.98 17.52
CA LEU A 74 -16.81 -9.13 17.87
C LEU A 74 -16.39 -7.95 18.77
N ASP A 75 -15.71 -8.24 19.88
CA ASP A 75 -15.36 -7.26 20.92
C ASP A 75 -13.83 -7.04 21.03
N ARG A 76 -13.06 -7.62 20.12
CA ARG A 76 -11.59 -7.61 20.15
C ARG A 76 -11.00 -7.69 18.75
N VAL A 77 -9.75 -7.23 18.65
CA VAL A 77 -8.91 -7.44 17.46
C VAL A 77 -8.27 -8.82 17.53
N ILE A 78 -8.36 -9.59 16.44
CA ILE A 78 -7.76 -10.92 16.32
C ILE A 78 -6.72 -10.89 15.19
N HIS A 79 -5.54 -11.45 15.46
CA HIS A 79 -4.54 -11.79 14.47
C HIS A 79 -4.14 -13.25 14.65
N THR A 80 -3.93 -13.98 13.56
CA THR A 80 -3.41 -15.36 13.60
C THR A 80 -2.32 -15.57 12.56
N MET A 81 -1.44 -16.52 12.83
CA MET A 81 -0.48 -17.07 11.86
C MET A 81 -0.68 -18.59 11.77
N GLY A 82 -0.12 -19.21 10.73
CA GLY A 82 -0.24 -20.64 10.47
C GLY A 82 -1.43 -20.96 9.58
N TRP A 83 -2.16 -22.05 9.88
CA TRP A 83 -3.24 -22.55 9.04
C TRP A 83 -4.23 -21.44 8.62
N PRO A 84 -4.62 -21.37 7.33
CA PRO A 84 -4.41 -22.35 6.25
C PRO A 84 -3.14 -22.13 5.43
N LEU A 85 -2.25 -21.22 5.85
CA LEU A 85 -1.01 -20.98 5.12
C LEU A 85 -0.08 -22.19 5.21
N PRO A 86 0.66 -22.50 4.13
CA PRO A 86 1.76 -23.46 4.20
C PRO A 86 2.91 -22.87 5.03
N ASN A 87 3.81 -23.74 5.51
CA ASN A 87 4.87 -23.36 6.44
C ASN A 87 5.97 -22.47 5.81
N ASP A 88 6.01 -22.40 4.48
CA ASP A 88 6.97 -21.64 3.67
C ASP A 88 6.33 -20.39 3.01
N ALA A 89 5.12 -20.02 3.41
CA ALA A 89 4.51 -18.75 3.03
C ALA A 89 4.43 -17.80 4.22
N PHE A 90 5.07 -16.64 4.11
CA PHE A 90 4.90 -15.56 5.06
C PHE A 90 3.48 -15.00 4.98
N GLY A 91 2.82 -14.83 6.12
CA GLY A 91 1.48 -14.25 6.15
C GLY A 91 0.73 -14.48 7.44
N GLY A 92 -0.51 -14.02 7.46
CA GLY A 92 -1.39 -14.18 8.59
C GLY A 92 -2.78 -13.62 8.33
N SER A 93 -3.71 -13.93 9.24
CA SER A 93 -5.07 -13.43 9.18
C SER A 93 -5.31 -12.31 10.16
N PHE A 94 -6.36 -11.54 9.89
CA PHE A 94 -6.89 -10.55 10.80
C PHE A 94 -8.42 -10.59 10.84
N MET A 95 -8.99 -10.31 12.01
CA MET A 95 -10.43 -10.07 12.17
C MET A 95 -10.68 -8.90 13.12
N TYR A 96 -11.36 -7.87 12.63
CA TYR A 96 -11.57 -6.60 13.35
C TYR A 96 -13.05 -6.24 13.44
N PRO A 97 -13.53 -5.72 14.59
CA PRO A 97 -14.85 -5.11 14.67
C PRO A 97 -14.84 -3.74 13.98
N LEU A 98 -15.81 -3.48 13.11
CA LEU A 98 -16.00 -2.18 12.46
C LEU A 98 -17.24 -1.46 12.98
N GLN A 99 -18.31 -2.21 13.23
CA GLN A 99 -19.57 -1.74 13.83
C GLN A 99 -20.08 -2.85 14.76
N PRO A 100 -21.17 -2.63 15.55
CA PRO A 100 -21.65 -3.65 16.50
C PRO A 100 -21.84 -5.04 15.90
N THR A 101 -22.26 -5.11 14.64
CA THR A 101 -22.52 -6.37 13.92
C THR A 101 -21.72 -6.47 12.61
N VAL A 102 -20.83 -5.52 12.30
CA VAL A 102 -19.98 -5.60 11.09
C VAL A 102 -18.55 -5.90 11.48
N VAL A 103 -17.99 -6.94 10.89
CA VAL A 103 -16.59 -7.34 11.06
C VAL A 103 -15.85 -7.31 9.72
N ALA A 104 -14.58 -6.94 9.77
CA ALA A 104 -13.65 -7.17 8.67
C ALA A 104 -12.86 -8.45 8.96
N LEU A 105 -12.84 -9.39 8.02
CA LEU A 105 -11.99 -10.58 8.06
C LEU A 105 -11.07 -10.54 6.85
N GLY A 106 -9.80 -10.86 7.02
CA GLY A 106 -8.87 -10.96 5.89
C GLY A 106 -7.68 -11.85 6.14
N LEU A 107 -6.98 -12.13 5.05
CA LEU A 107 -5.76 -12.93 5.00
C LEU A 107 -4.74 -12.19 4.14
N VAL A 108 -3.50 -12.16 4.61
CA VAL A 108 -2.36 -11.54 3.91
C VAL A 108 -1.30 -12.61 3.68
N VAL A 109 -0.78 -12.69 2.47
CA VAL A 109 0.28 -13.63 2.09
C VAL A 109 1.33 -12.94 1.22
N GLY A 110 2.60 -13.14 1.54
CA GLY A 110 3.74 -12.66 0.76
C GLY A 110 3.72 -13.19 -0.68
N LEU A 111 3.96 -12.31 -1.65
CA LEU A 111 4.02 -12.66 -3.08
C LEU A 111 5.33 -13.35 -3.49
N ASP A 112 6.21 -13.59 -2.53
CA ASP A 112 7.45 -14.35 -2.63
C ASP A 112 7.29 -15.81 -2.13
N ALA A 113 6.06 -16.26 -1.85
CA ALA A 113 5.78 -17.67 -1.60
C ALA A 113 6.22 -18.52 -2.82
N PRO A 114 6.87 -19.67 -2.59
CA PRO A 114 7.48 -20.46 -3.67
C PRO A 114 6.46 -21.15 -4.59
N ASP A 115 5.28 -21.48 -4.07
CA ASP A 115 4.21 -22.11 -4.84
C ASP A 115 3.43 -21.07 -5.66
N ALA A 116 3.64 -21.07 -6.97
CA ALA A 116 2.92 -20.20 -7.90
C ALA A 116 1.42 -20.53 -8.01
N GLY A 117 0.97 -21.70 -7.54
CA GLY A 117 -0.43 -22.10 -7.48
C GLY A 117 -1.17 -21.64 -6.22
N LEU A 118 -0.48 -20.99 -5.27
CA LEU A 118 -1.07 -20.53 -4.03
C LEU A 118 -2.11 -19.42 -4.30
N ASP A 119 -3.37 -19.73 -4.01
CA ASP A 119 -4.48 -18.77 -4.14
C ASP A 119 -4.90 -18.24 -2.76
N VAL A 120 -4.52 -17.00 -2.48
CA VAL A 120 -4.80 -16.32 -1.21
C VAL A 120 -6.30 -16.18 -0.94
N HIS A 121 -7.12 -16.01 -1.98
CA HIS A 121 -8.56 -15.92 -1.83
C HIS A 121 -9.16 -17.27 -1.46
N VAL A 122 -8.72 -18.38 -2.08
CA VAL A 122 -9.11 -19.74 -1.69
C VAL A 122 -8.69 -20.03 -0.24
N LEU A 123 -7.48 -19.63 0.15
CA LEU A 123 -7.02 -19.78 1.53
C LEU A 123 -7.90 -18.96 2.50
N LEU A 124 -8.38 -17.77 2.15
CA LEU A 124 -9.37 -17.06 2.96
C LEU A 124 -10.68 -17.86 3.08
N GLN A 125 -11.17 -18.49 2.00
CA GLN A 125 -12.37 -19.33 2.07
C GLN A 125 -12.17 -20.51 3.03
N GLN A 126 -10.98 -21.12 3.05
CA GLN A 126 -10.62 -22.16 4.01
C GLN A 126 -10.55 -21.61 5.44
N LEU A 127 -9.86 -20.48 5.65
CA LEU A 127 -9.71 -19.83 6.96
C LEU A 127 -11.06 -19.71 7.69
N LYS A 128 -12.11 -19.33 6.97
CA LYS A 128 -13.49 -19.18 7.51
C LYS A 128 -14.06 -20.45 8.13
N LEU A 129 -13.58 -21.64 7.74
CA LEU A 129 -14.02 -22.92 8.29
C LEU A 129 -13.40 -23.21 9.66
N HIS A 130 -12.31 -22.55 10.05
CA HIS A 130 -11.69 -22.73 11.35
C HIS A 130 -12.64 -22.29 12.47
N ALA A 131 -12.72 -23.06 13.55
CA ALA A 131 -13.66 -22.85 14.66
C ALA A 131 -13.55 -21.46 15.32
N LEU A 132 -12.38 -20.81 15.22
CA LEU A 132 -12.20 -19.43 15.66
C LEU A 132 -13.08 -18.44 14.89
N PHE A 133 -13.13 -18.54 13.56
CA PHE A 133 -13.83 -17.58 12.71
C PHE A 133 -15.26 -18.03 12.44
N ARG A 134 -15.48 -19.33 12.19
CA ARG A 134 -16.79 -19.90 11.88
C ARG A 134 -17.87 -19.50 12.88
N ARG A 135 -17.54 -19.48 14.18
CA ARG A 135 -18.48 -19.11 15.26
C ARG A 135 -19.07 -17.69 15.14
N TYR A 136 -18.41 -16.79 14.42
CA TYR A 136 -18.85 -15.41 14.21
C TYR A 136 -19.58 -15.26 12.87
N LEU A 137 -19.16 -16.02 11.85
CA LEU A 137 -19.70 -15.93 10.49
C LEU A 137 -20.96 -16.78 10.28
N GLU A 138 -21.20 -17.78 11.12
CA GLU A 138 -22.36 -18.66 11.01
C GLU A 138 -23.68 -17.89 11.09
N GLY A 139 -24.52 -18.04 10.06
CA GLY A 139 -25.76 -17.30 9.90
C GLY A 139 -25.57 -15.80 9.57
N GLY A 140 -24.34 -15.34 9.36
CA GLY A 140 -24.01 -14.01 8.89
C GLY A 140 -24.12 -13.85 7.37
N GLU A 141 -23.93 -12.63 6.91
CA GLU A 141 -24.02 -12.23 5.49
C GLU A 141 -22.73 -11.54 5.06
N LEU A 142 -22.21 -11.94 3.88
CA LEU A 142 -21.08 -11.26 3.24
C LEU A 142 -21.60 -9.98 2.58
N LEU A 143 -21.05 -8.84 2.97
CA LEU A 143 -21.45 -7.53 2.46
C LEU A 143 -20.59 -7.08 1.28
N GLU A 144 -19.28 -7.27 1.38
CA GLU A 144 -18.31 -6.80 0.39
C GLU A 144 -17.04 -7.63 0.47
N TRP A 145 -16.32 -7.74 -0.64
CA TRP A 145 -14.97 -8.29 -0.65
C TRP A 145 -14.05 -7.48 -1.56
N GLY A 146 -12.75 -7.53 -1.29
CA GLY A 146 -11.74 -6.95 -2.15
C GLY A 146 -10.35 -7.48 -1.86
N ALA A 147 -9.42 -7.13 -2.73
CA ALA A 147 -8.03 -7.50 -2.60
C ALA A 147 -7.12 -6.32 -2.96
N LYS A 148 -5.97 -6.23 -2.29
CA LYS A 148 -4.95 -5.21 -2.59
C LYS A 148 -3.57 -5.67 -2.15
N THR A 149 -2.55 -5.26 -2.88
CA THR A 149 -1.16 -5.51 -2.47
C THR A 149 -0.74 -4.61 -1.32
N ILE A 150 0.30 -4.98 -0.57
CA ILE A 150 0.86 -4.19 0.54
C ILE A 150 2.40 -4.25 0.43
N PRO A 151 3.13 -3.13 0.54
CA PRO A 151 4.60 -3.16 0.63
C PRO A 151 5.06 -3.88 1.91
N GLU A 152 6.03 -4.78 1.79
CA GLU A 152 6.54 -5.57 2.91
C GLU A 152 8.07 -5.59 3.02
N GLY A 153 8.81 -4.98 2.10
CA GLY A 153 10.27 -4.96 2.14
C GLY A 153 10.86 -4.14 3.30
N GLY A 154 10.03 -3.34 3.97
CA GLY A 154 10.39 -2.61 5.18
C GLY A 154 11.46 -1.53 4.95
N TYR A 155 12.20 -1.20 6.00
CA TYR A 155 13.14 -0.06 6.01
C TYR A 155 14.19 -0.12 4.88
N TYR A 156 14.77 -1.29 4.62
CA TYR A 156 15.84 -1.43 3.62
C TYR A 156 15.34 -1.37 2.18
N ALA A 157 14.04 -1.53 1.96
CA ALA A 157 13.40 -1.39 0.66
C ALA A 157 12.87 0.02 0.38
N LEU A 158 13.03 0.96 1.31
CA LEU A 158 12.67 2.35 1.05
C LEU A 158 13.61 2.94 -0.03
N PRO A 159 13.08 3.73 -0.97
CA PRO A 159 13.92 4.45 -1.93
C PRO A 159 14.91 5.36 -1.20
N ALA A 160 16.17 5.39 -1.66
CA ALA A 160 17.21 6.26 -1.11
C ALA A 160 16.85 7.75 -1.19
N ARG A 161 15.96 8.12 -2.11
CA ARG A 161 15.43 9.46 -2.31
C ARG A 161 13.94 9.40 -2.66
N ARG A 162 13.11 10.25 -2.05
CA ARG A 162 11.64 10.28 -2.28
C ARG A 162 11.14 11.64 -2.77
N HIS A 163 12.06 12.48 -3.23
CA HIS A 163 11.80 13.77 -3.88
C HIS A 163 12.66 13.94 -5.14
N GLY A 164 12.30 14.89 -6.00
CA GLY A 164 13.13 15.33 -7.12
C GLY A 164 12.61 16.63 -7.71
N ASP A 165 13.04 16.97 -8.92
CA ASP A 165 12.64 18.23 -9.55
C ASP A 165 11.13 18.28 -9.80
N GLY A 166 10.44 19.05 -8.96
CA GLY A 166 8.99 19.14 -8.95
C GLY A 166 8.27 17.84 -8.59
N LEU A 167 8.89 16.89 -7.88
CA LEU A 167 8.23 15.64 -7.51
C LEU A 167 8.46 15.24 -6.05
N VAL A 168 7.46 14.61 -5.43
CA VAL A 168 7.59 13.87 -4.17
C VAL A 168 6.81 12.56 -4.22
N ILE A 169 7.28 11.52 -3.51
CA ILE A 169 6.66 10.20 -3.41
C ILE A 169 6.27 9.97 -1.94
N LEU A 170 5.03 9.57 -1.65
CA LEU A 170 4.50 9.48 -0.29
C LEU A 170 3.67 8.22 -0.02
N GLY A 171 3.44 7.92 1.26
CA GLY A 171 2.68 6.74 1.71
C GLY A 171 3.23 5.41 1.19
N ASP A 172 2.33 4.48 0.89
CA ASP A 172 2.70 3.14 0.40
C ASP A 172 3.43 3.16 -0.94
N ALA A 173 3.30 4.24 -1.73
CA ALA A 173 4.09 4.41 -2.95
C ALA A 173 5.59 4.53 -2.64
N ALA A 174 5.93 5.15 -1.50
CA ALA A 174 7.30 5.20 -0.97
C ALA A 174 7.65 3.95 -0.14
N GLY A 175 6.70 3.04 0.11
CA GLY A 175 6.91 1.83 0.90
C GLY A 175 6.74 2.00 2.41
N PHE A 176 6.08 3.06 2.88
CA PHE A 176 5.91 3.33 4.32
C PHE A 176 4.87 2.42 4.98
N VAL A 177 5.25 1.17 5.25
CA VAL A 177 4.42 0.19 5.97
C VAL A 177 5.24 -0.52 7.04
N ASN A 178 4.70 -0.54 8.27
CA ASN A 178 5.25 -1.35 9.36
C ASN A 178 4.55 -2.71 9.34
N VAL A 179 5.27 -3.67 8.75
CA VAL A 179 4.80 -5.05 8.54
C VAL A 179 4.34 -5.74 9.82
N PRO A 180 5.15 -5.84 10.90
CA PRO A 180 4.71 -6.55 12.10
C PRO A 180 3.54 -5.88 12.82
N ALA A 181 3.40 -4.56 12.69
CA ALA A 181 2.27 -3.85 13.26
C ALA A 181 1.00 -3.90 12.40
N LEU A 182 1.11 -4.34 11.13
CA LEU A 182 0.07 -4.25 10.08
C LEU A 182 -0.49 -2.83 9.93
N LYS A 183 0.39 -1.83 9.92
CA LYS A 183 0.00 -0.41 9.86
C LYS A 183 0.83 0.38 8.85
N GLY A 184 0.13 1.16 8.03
CA GLY A 184 0.73 2.13 7.09
C GLY A 184 -0.04 3.44 6.97
N ILE A 185 -1.35 3.45 7.29
CA ILE A 185 -2.23 4.62 7.10
C ILE A 185 -1.69 5.87 7.82
N HIS A 186 -1.24 5.74 9.06
CA HIS A 186 -0.71 6.87 9.83
C HIS A 186 0.61 7.39 9.26
N TYR A 187 1.45 6.53 8.67
CA TYR A 187 2.64 6.98 7.93
C TYR A 187 2.28 7.65 6.61
N ALA A 188 1.27 7.16 5.89
CA ALA A 188 0.77 7.77 4.66
C ALA A 188 0.20 9.17 4.91
N MET A 189 -0.60 9.34 5.96
CA MET A 189 -1.13 10.64 6.38
C MET A 189 0.00 11.60 6.77
N GLU A 190 0.95 11.12 7.57
CA GLU A 190 2.05 11.96 8.07
C GLU A 190 3.04 12.35 6.96
N SER A 191 3.42 11.42 6.08
CA SER A 191 4.23 11.74 4.91
C SER A 191 3.52 12.71 3.96
N GLY A 192 2.19 12.59 3.80
CA GLY A 192 1.38 13.60 3.11
C GLY A 192 1.50 15.00 3.73
N ARG A 193 1.46 15.10 5.06
CA ARG A 193 1.64 16.36 5.79
C ARG A 193 3.04 16.95 5.57
N PHE A 194 4.09 16.13 5.64
CA PHE A 194 5.46 16.58 5.38
C PHE A 194 5.65 17.04 3.92
N ALA A 195 5.14 16.27 2.97
CA ALA A 195 5.15 16.62 1.55
C ALA A 195 4.46 17.97 1.32
N ALA A 196 3.25 18.17 1.86
CA ALA A 196 2.52 19.43 1.73
C ALA A 196 3.31 20.63 2.29
N ARG A 197 3.99 20.47 3.43
CA ARG A 197 4.83 21.53 4.02
C ARG A 197 6.04 21.87 3.13
N ALA A 198 6.74 20.86 2.64
CA ALA A 198 7.89 21.05 1.75
C ALA A 198 7.47 21.72 0.44
N ILE A 199 6.38 21.24 -0.18
CA ILE A 199 5.80 21.82 -1.40
C ILE A 199 5.41 23.28 -1.17
N PHE A 200 4.69 23.58 -0.09
CA PHE A 200 4.27 24.95 0.21
C PHE A 200 5.46 25.91 0.33
N ARG A 201 6.52 25.50 1.04
CA ARG A 201 7.74 26.29 1.21
C ARG A 201 8.48 26.48 -0.12
N ALA A 202 8.61 25.42 -0.92
CA ALA A 202 9.18 25.46 -2.26
C ALA A 202 8.43 26.46 -3.17
N LEU A 203 7.09 26.37 -3.20
CA LEU A 203 6.24 27.30 -3.96
C LEU A 203 6.37 28.75 -3.49
N LYS A 204 6.48 29.00 -2.18
CA LYS A 204 6.68 30.34 -1.62
C LYS A 204 8.03 30.95 -2.00
N ARG A 205 9.08 30.12 -2.08
CA ARG A 205 10.42 30.54 -2.52
C ARG A 205 10.54 30.67 -4.04
N GLY A 206 9.58 30.15 -4.79
CA GLY A 206 9.65 30.09 -6.25
C GLY A 206 10.65 29.06 -6.78
N ASP A 207 11.08 28.12 -5.93
CA ASP A 207 12.06 27.08 -6.25
C ASP A 207 11.48 25.71 -5.91
N THR A 208 11.19 24.93 -6.94
CA THR A 208 10.66 23.57 -6.86
C THR A 208 11.68 22.54 -7.34
N SER A 209 12.97 22.87 -7.31
CA SER A 209 14.05 21.92 -7.58
C SER A 209 14.08 20.78 -6.57
N ALA A 210 14.81 19.71 -6.91
CA ALA A 210 15.08 18.62 -5.98
C ALA A 210 15.68 19.14 -4.66
N ALA A 211 16.65 20.07 -4.72
CA ALA A 211 17.28 20.65 -3.54
C ALA A 211 16.26 21.36 -2.63
N ALA A 212 15.31 22.10 -3.20
CA ALA A 212 14.27 22.78 -2.42
C ALA A 212 13.24 21.82 -1.81
N LEU A 213 13.00 20.66 -2.45
CA LEU A 213 12.07 19.63 -1.98
C LEU A 213 12.73 18.58 -1.07
N ALA A 214 14.06 18.56 -0.95
CA ALA A 214 14.81 17.65 -0.07
C ALA A 214 14.41 17.75 1.42
N GLU A 215 13.81 18.87 1.80
CA GLU A 215 13.21 19.08 3.13
C GLU A 215 12.11 18.05 3.46
N TYR A 216 11.44 17.49 2.45
CA TYR A 216 10.48 16.40 2.64
C TYR A 216 11.18 15.13 3.17
N ASP A 217 12.27 14.72 2.53
CA ASP A 217 13.02 13.53 2.95
C ASP A 217 13.59 13.71 4.35
N ALA A 218 14.16 14.88 4.63
CA ALA A 218 14.68 15.21 5.96
C ALA A 218 13.61 15.16 7.06
N GLN A 219 12.38 15.63 6.77
CA GLN A 219 11.27 15.55 7.73
C GLN A 219 10.83 14.11 7.97
N VAL A 220 10.75 13.28 6.93
CA VAL A 220 10.42 11.85 7.08
C VAL A 220 11.50 11.14 7.89
N ASP A 221 12.78 11.37 7.58
CA ASP A 221 13.91 10.69 8.20
C ASP A 221 14.12 11.10 9.67
N ALA A 222 13.66 12.30 10.05
CA ALA A 222 13.64 12.78 11.43
C ALA A 222 12.35 12.43 12.19
N SER A 223 11.42 11.68 11.58
CA SER A 223 10.10 11.38 12.16
C SER A 223 9.98 9.96 12.70
N PHE A 224 8.87 9.71 13.39
CA PHE A 224 8.51 8.38 13.87
C PHE A 224 8.34 7.35 12.73
N ILE A 225 8.08 7.79 11.48
CA ILE A 225 8.02 6.87 10.32
C ILE A 225 9.35 6.11 10.21
N ARG A 226 10.46 6.84 10.21
CA ARG A 226 11.80 6.27 10.11
C ARG A 226 12.12 5.41 11.32
N ASP A 227 11.84 5.91 12.52
CA ASP A 227 12.21 5.22 13.75
C ASP A 227 11.45 3.90 13.94
N ASP A 228 10.16 3.88 13.63
CA ASP A 228 9.34 2.67 13.72
C ASP A 228 9.78 1.62 12.69
N LEU A 229 10.00 2.04 11.43
CA LEU A 229 10.47 1.14 10.37
C LEU A 229 11.87 0.58 10.66
N TYR A 230 12.77 1.44 11.16
CA TYR A 230 14.13 1.01 11.53
C TYR A 230 14.12 0.03 12.71
N ARG A 231 13.24 0.24 13.70
CA ARG A 231 13.11 -0.66 14.85
C ARG A 231 12.71 -2.07 14.42
N THR A 232 11.87 -2.21 13.40
CA THR A 232 11.37 -3.50 12.90
C THR A 232 12.05 -3.98 11.62
N ARG A 233 13.16 -3.35 11.21
CA ARG A 233 13.80 -3.54 9.89
C ARG A 233 14.20 -4.97 9.51
N ASN A 234 14.45 -5.82 10.50
CA ASN A 234 14.89 -7.20 10.29
C ASN A 234 13.75 -8.22 10.34
N MET A 235 12.50 -7.80 10.63
CA MET A 235 11.41 -8.74 10.86
C MET A 235 11.08 -9.55 9.60
N ARG A 236 10.90 -8.90 8.44
CA ARG A 236 10.56 -9.60 7.21
C ARG A 236 11.71 -10.46 6.66
N LEU A 237 12.96 -10.06 6.90
CA LEU A 237 14.17 -10.78 6.46
C LEU A 237 14.41 -12.11 7.20
N ALA A 238 13.70 -12.34 8.30
CA ALA A 238 13.79 -13.58 9.07
C ALA A 238 12.90 -14.71 8.49
N PHE A 239 12.05 -14.40 7.51
CA PHE A 239 11.12 -15.31 6.83
C PHE A 239 11.44 -15.35 5.34
#